data_AF-A0A3M1LRH3-F1
#
_entry.id   AF-A0A3M1LRH3-F1
#
_cell.length_a   1.000
_cell.length_b   1.000
_cell.length_c   1.000
_cell.angle_alpha   90.00
_cell.angle_beta   90.00
_cell.angle_gamma   90.00
#
_symmetry.space_group_name_H-M   'P 1'
#
loop_
_entity.id
_entity.type
_entity.pdbx_description
1 polymer ?
#
loop_
_entity_poly.entity_id
_entity_poly.type
_entity_poly.pdbx_seq_one_letter_code
_entity_poly.pdbx_strand_id
1 'polypeptide(L)'
;ISTKTFPQRIQYAGQRIAAMSDAQAQAFVRSFQGWQSVETFVAAVTEFLLPRPVSAERQAYYQAILLAGAPRYEWPSIANDAQAVGSRLRSLLRAIVKAPDYHLC
;
A
#
# COMPACT_ATOMS: atom_id res chain seq x y z
N ILE A 1 11.96 -20.86 -3.36
CA ILE A 1 10.66 -20.46 -3.95
C ILE A 1 10.62 -20.95 -5.39
N SER A 2 9.63 -21.78 -5.73
CA SER A 2 9.45 -22.28 -7.10
C SER A 2 8.75 -21.23 -7.97
N THR A 3 9.10 -21.14 -9.25
CA THR A 3 8.47 -20.25 -10.25
C THR A 3 6.96 -20.48 -10.42
N LYS A 4 6.41 -21.60 -9.92
CA LYS A 4 4.97 -21.91 -9.92
C LYS A 4 4.19 -21.30 -8.74
N THR A 5 4.86 -21.04 -7.61
CA THR A 5 4.21 -20.51 -6.39
C THR A 5 4.05 -18.98 -6.45
N PHE A 6 4.90 -18.31 -7.23
CA PHE A 6 4.92 -16.85 -7.37
C PHE A 6 3.63 -16.27 -7.98
N PRO A 7 3.10 -16.79 -9.11
CA PRO A 7 1.85 -16.29 -9.70
C PRO A 7 0.64 -16.50 -8.78
N GLN A 8 0.60 -17.62 -8.05
CA GLN A 8 -0.51 -17.96 -7.16
C GLN A 8 -0.60 -17.00 -5.96
N ARG A 9 0.54 -16.59 -5.38
CA ARG A 9 0.58 -15.61 -4.28
C ARG A 9 0.07 -14.23 -4.72
N ILE A 10 0.48 -13.78 -5.90
CA ILE A 10 0.01 -12.51 -6.48
C ILE A 10 -1.51 -12.56 -6.73
N GLN A 11 -2.02 -13.67 -7.30
CA GLN A 11 -3.44 -13.83 -7.58
C GLN A 11 -4.29 -13.81 -6.30
N TYR A 12 -3.88 -14.55 -5.27
CA TYR A 12 -4.59 -14.59 -3.99
C TYR A 12 -4.61 -13.24 -3.28
N ALA A 13 -3.46 -12.58 -3.17
CA ALA A 13 -3.36 -11.25 -2.59
C ALA A 13 -4.17 -10.22 -3.40
N GLY A 14 -4.14 -10.33 -4.73
CA GLY A 14 -4.95 -9.50 -5.63
C GLY A 14 -6.46 -9.64 -5.39
N GLN A 15 -6.96 -10.86 -5.19
CA GLN A 15 -8.36 -11.12 -4.86
C GLN A 15 -8.75 -10.51 -3.50
N ARG A 16 -7.90 -10.66 -2.50
CA ARG A 16 -8.13 -10.06 -1.16
C ARG A 16 -8.15 -8.54 -1.21
N ILE A 17 -7.23 -7.92 -1.96
CA ILE A 17 -7.19 -6.47 -2.17
C ILE A 17 -8.45 -6.00 -2.91
N ALA A 18 -8.92 -6.75 -3.90
CA ALA A 18 -10.13 -6.41 -4.66
C ALA A 18 -11.41 -6.50 -3.80
N ALA A 19 -11.46 -7.44 -2.86
CA ALA A 19 -12.59 -7.63 -1.95
C ALA A 19 -12.61 -6.62 -0.78
N MET A 20 -11.53 -5.85 -0.59
CA MET A 20 -11.43 -4.87 0.50
C MET A 20 -12.36 -3.67 0.23
N SER A 21 -13.31 -3.44 1.14
CA SER A 21 -14.19 -2.27 1.07
C SER A 21 -13.45 -0.97 1.35
N ASP A 22 -14.04 0.16 0.96
CA ASP A 22 -13.49 1.49 1.20
C ASP A 22 -13.34 1.81 2.70
N ALA A 23 -14.32 1.39 3.51
CA ALA A 23 -14.25 1.51 4.96
C ALA A 23 -13.14 0.65 5.57
N GLN A 24 -12.94 -0.58 5.07
CA GLN A 24 -11.84 -1.45 5.52
C GLN A 24 -10.48 -0.88 5.13
N ALA A 25 -10.36 -0.32 3.93
CA ALA A 25 -9.15 0.35 3.48
C ALA A 25 -8.81 1.54 4.38
N GLN A 26 -9.79 2.39 4.68
CA GLN A 26 -9.61 3.51 5.60
C GLN A 26 -9.23 3.06 7.00
N ALA A 27 -9.90 2.04 7.54
CA ALA A 27 -9.59 1.48 8.85
C ALA A 27 -8.16 0.91 8.90
N PHE A 28 -7.72 0.26 7.83
CA PHE A 28 -6.34 -0.22 7.69
C PHE A 28 -5.33 0.93 7.68
N VAL A 29 -5.59 2.03 6.96
CA VAL A 29 -4.71 3.21 7.02
C VAL A 29 -4.61 3.75 8.44
N ARG A 30 -5.75 3.88 9.12
CA ARG A 30 -5.83 4.43 10.48
C ARG A 30 -5.24 3.52 11.56
N SER A 31 -5.00 2.24 11.29
CA SER A 31 -4.34 1.36 12.27
C SER A 31 -2.85 1.63 12.42
N PHE A 32 -2.23 2.38 11.50
CA PHE A 32 -0.82 2.76 11.59
C PHE A 32 -0.64 4.06 12.36
N GLN A 33 0.37 4.12 13.23
CA GLN A 33 0.75 5.36 13.89
C GLN A 33 1.33 6.35 12.87
N GLY A 34 1.02 7.64 13.03
CA GLY A 34 1.51 8.69 12.13
C GLY A 34 0.90 8.63 10.72
N TRP A 35 -0.26 7.97 10.55
CA TRP A 35 -0.96 7.87 9.26
C TRP A 35 -1.27 9.22 8.63
N GLN A 36 -1.26 10.32 9.38
CA GLN A 36 -1.49 11.67 8.87
C GLN A 36 -0.35 12.18 7.97
N SER A 37 0.85 11.61 8.04
CA SER A 37 1.92 11.87 7.07
C SER A 37 1.96 10.73 6.06
N VAL A 38 1.95 11.08 4.77
CA VAL A 38 2.04 10.09 3.69
C VAL A 38 3.37 9.35 3.73
N GLU A 39 4.45 10.05 4.07
CA GLU A 39 5.79 9.48 4.20
C GLU A 39 5.84 8.47 5.34
N THR A 40 5.30 8.84 6.50
CA THR A 40 5.28 7.98 7.69
C THR A 40 4.41 6.76 7.46
N PHE A 41 3.23 6.94 6.86
CA PHE A 41 2.35 5.83 6.52
C PHE A 41 2.98 4.86 5.52
N VAL A 42 3.57 5.37 4.43
CA VAL A 42 4.18 4.50 3.41
C VAL A 42 5.40 3.77 3.98
N ALA A 43 6.21 4.42 4.82
CA ALA A 43 7.28 3.73 5.54
C ALA A 43 6.73 2.58 6.39
N ALA A 44 5.75 2.84 7.24
CA ALA A 44 5.17 1.86 8.15
C ALA A 44 4.48 0.69 7.41
N VAL A 45 3.75 0.96 6.32
CA VAL A 45 3.09 -0.11 5.56
C VAL A 45 4.10 -0.97 4.80
N THR A 46 5.20 -0.38 4.29
CA THR A 46 6.26 -1.16 3.64
C THR A 46 7.03 -2.02 4.63
N GLU A 47 7.31 -1.50 5.83
CA GLU A 47 7.93 -2.29 6.91
C GLU A 47 7.03 -3.43 7.39
N PHE A 48 5.72 -3.19 7.44
CA PHE A 48 4.75 -4.23 7.82
C PHE A 48 4.61 -5.35 6.77
N LEU A 49 4.70 -5.01 5.48
CA LEU A 49 4.44 -5.96 4.38
C LEU A 49 5.70 -6.58 3.76
N LEU A 50 6.85 -5.94 3.87
CA LEU A 50 8.08 -6.36 3.19
C LEU A 50 9.15 -6.79 4.20
N PRO A 51 9.85 -7.91 3.95
CA PRO A 51 10.86 -8.43 4.88
C PRO A 51 12.16 -7.63 4.88
N ARG A 52 12.31 -6.66 3.96
CA ARG A 52 13.51 -5.82 3.84
C ARG A 52 13.11 -4.35 3.66
N PRO A 53 13.91 -3.42 4.18
CA PRO A 53 13.73 -2.00 3.91
C PRO A 53 13.78 -1.73 2.41
N VAL A 54 12.89 -0.85 1.94
CA VAL A 54 12.88 -0.37 0.55
C VAL A 54 13.77 0.87 0.40
N SER A 55 14.33 1.06 -0.79
CA SER A 55 15.14 2.25 -1.08
C SER A 55 14.31 3.55 -1.06
N ALA A 56 14.98 4.70 -0.98
CA ALA A 56 14.33 6.01 -1.01
C ALA A 56 13.52 6.24 -2.29
N GLU A 57 14.01 5.77 -3.43
CA GLU A 57 13.32 5.86 -4.72
C GLU A 57 12.04 5.03 -4.72
N ARG A 58 12.09 3.82 -4.13
CA ARG A 58 10.92 2.95 -4.03
C ARG A 58 9.89 3.48 -3.02
N GLN A 59 10.34 4.11 -1.93
CA GLN A 59 9.47 4.89 -1.03
C GLN A 59 8.74 6.01 -1.79
N ALA A 60 9.49 6.83 -2.54
CA ALA A 60 8.91 7.92 -3.32
C ALA A 60 7.91 7.43 -4.38
N TYR A 61 8.21 6.30 -5.04
CA TYR A 61 7.30 5.64 -5.98
C TYR A 61 5.98 5.23 -5.32
N TYR A 62 6.03 4.61 -4.14
CA TYR A 62 4.82 4.20 -3.42
C TYR A 62 4.00 5.39 -2.90
N GLN A 63 4.66 6.45 -2.42
CA GLN A 63 4.00 7.71 -2.09
C GLN A 63 3.29 8.31 -3.31
N ALA A 64 3.93 8.31 -4.49
CA ALA A 64 3.33 8.83 -5.71
C ALA A 64 2.08 8.04 -6.13
N ILE A 65 2.10 6.71 -6.01
CA ILE A 65 0.91 5.87 -6.25
C ILE A 65 -0.23 6.24 -5.31
N LEU A 66 0.07 6.37 -4.02
CA LEU A 66 -0.94 6.65 -2.99
C LEU A 66 -1.52 8.06 -3.14
N LEU A 67 -0.68 9.03 -3.51
CA LEU A 67 -1.08 10.41 -3.75
C LEU A 67 -1.79 10.61 -5.10
N ALA A 68 -1.62 9.73 -6.08
CA ALA A 68 -2.29 9.81 -7.38
C ALA A 68 -2.27 11.22 -8.00
N GLY A 69 -1.14 11.93 -7.87
CA GLY A 69 -0.96 13.31 -8.36
C GLY A 69 -1.39 14.42 -7.39
N ALA A 70 -2.04 14.10 -6.27
CA ALA A 70 -2.41 15.07 -5.24
C ALA A 70 -1.16 15.58 -4.47
N PRO A 71 -1.16 16.85 -4.04
CA PRO A 71 -0.14 17.37 -3.13
C PRO A 71 -0.09 16.59 -1.80
N ARG A 72 1.10 16.48 -1.21
CA ARG A 72 1.33 15.74 0.04
C ARG A 72 0.47 16.24 1.21
N TYR A 73 0.25 17.56 1.31
CA TYR A 73 -0.54 18.15 2.39
C TYR A 73 -2.04 17.81 2.31
N GLU A 74 -2.53 17.30 1.18
CA GLU A 74 -3.92 16.85 1.04
C GLU A 74 -4.13 15.44 1.60
N TRP A 75 -3.05 14.71 1.88
CA TRP A 75 -3.13 13.31 2.32
C TRP A 75 -4.03 13.10 3.55
N PRO A 76 -3.99 13.89 4.64
CA PRO A 76 -4.91 13.75 5.75
C PRO A 76 -6.38 13.82 5.30
N SER A 77 -6.72 14.75 4.41
CA SER A 77 -8.09 14.90 3.88
C SER A 77 -8.49 13.67 3.06
N ILE A 78 -7.59 13.19 2.18
CA ILE A 78 -7.79 11.99 1.38
C ILE A 78 -7.98 10.76 2.28
N ALA A 79 -7.13 10.59 3.29
CA ALA A 79 -7.20 9.47 4.23
C ALA A 79 -8.49 9.48 5.08
N ASN A 80 -9.12 10.65 5.24
CA ASN A 80 -10.41 10.81 5.92
C ASN A 80 -11.62 10.60 5.00
N ASP A 81 -11.43 10.55 3.69
CA ASP A 81 -12.45 10.14 2.71
C ASP A 81 -12.27 8.65 2.35
N ALA A 82 -13.22 7.83 2.78
CA ALA A 82 -13.17 6.38 2.58
C ALA A 82 -13.10 5.98 1.10
N GLN A 83 -13.83 6.67 0.22
CA GLN A 83 -13.87 6.36 -1.20
C GLN A 83 -12.54 6.75 -1.87
N ALA A 84 -12.03 7.94 -1.55
CA ALA A 84 -10.75 8.42 -2.07
C ALA A 84 -9.60 7.50 -1.64
N VAL A 85 -9.46 7.24 -0.33
CA VAL A 85 -8.39 6.38 0.19
C VAL A 85 -8.54 4.93 -0.25
N GLY A 86 -9.76 4.42 -0.39
CA GLY A 86 -10.02 3.04 -0.77
C GLY A 86 -9.40 2.68 -2.13
N SER A 87 -9.64 3.50 -3.14
CA SER A 87 -9.06 3.28 -4.49
C SER A 87 -7.53 3.40 -4.51
N ARG A 88 -6.99 4.39 -3.79
CA ARG A 88 -5.55 4.68 -3.72
C ARG A 88 -4.77 3.61 -2.95
N LEU A 89 -5.29 3.17 -1.79
CA LEU A 89 -4.68 2.11 -1.00
C LEU A 89 -4.67 0.79 -1.78
N ARG A 90 -5.77 0.41 -2.42
CA ARG A 90 -5.80 -0.81 -3.25
C ARG A 90 -4.78 -0.74 -4.38
N SER A 91 -4.55 0.43 -4.97
CA SER A 91 -3.52 0.63 -6.00
C SER A 91 -2.11 0.46 -5.43
N LEU A 92 -1.83 1.03 -4.26
CA LEU A 92 -0.57 0.83 -3.55
C LEU A 92 -0.32 -0.64 -3.21
N LEU A 93 -1.29 -1.32 -2.60
CA LEU A 93 -1.16 -2.72 -2.21
C LEU A 93 -0.91 -3.63 -3.43
N ARG A 94 -1.58 -3.35 -4.56
CA ARG A 94 -1.32 -4.07 -5.82
C ARG A 94 0.10 -3.84 -6.34
N ALA A 95 0.66 -2.64 -6.18
CA ALA A 95 2.03 -2.35 -6.57
C ALA A 95 3.05 -3.07 -5.66
N ILE A 96 2.79 -3.09 -4.34
CA ILE A 96 3.64 -3.80 -3.36
C ILE A 96 3.63 -5.31 -3.64
N VAL A 97 2.46 -5.92 -3.82
CA VAL A 97 2.34 -7.37 -4.08
C VAL A 97 3.04 -7.80 -5.36
N LYS A 98 3.16 -6.91 -6.35
CA LYS A 98 3.88 -7.20 -7.60
C LYS A 98 5.40 -7.01 -7.46
N ALA A 99 5.87 -6.38 -6.39
CA ALA A 99 7.30 -6.16 -6.17
C ALA A 99 7.98 -7.49 -5.81
N PRO A 100 9.16 -7.79 -6.36
CA PRO A 100 9.89 -9.03 -6.05
C PRO A 100 10.14 -9.21 -4.55
N ASP A 101 10.36 -8.12 -3.82
CA ASP A 101 10.66 -8.11 -2.39
C ASP A 101 9.52 -8.70 -1.54
N TYR A 102 8.26 -8.53 -1.97
CA TYR A 102 7.10 -9.09 -1.29
C TYR A 102 7.08 -10.62 -1.32
N HIS A 103 7.86 -11.24 -2.19
CA HIS A 103 7.95 -12.68 -2.29
C HIS A 103 9.16 -13.25 -1.56
N LEU A 104 9.95 -12.41 -0.88
CA LEU A 104 11.10 -12.88 -0.09
C LEU A 104 10.70 -13.37 1.31
N CYS A 105 9.43 -13.24 1.69
CA CYS A 105 8.85 -13.75 2.93
C CYS A 105 8.18 -15.14 2.81
#